data_AF-A0A3P3QRZ2-F1
#
_entry.id   AF-A0A3P3QRZ2-F1
#
_cell.length_a   1.000
_cell.length_b   1.000
_cell.length_c   1.000
_cell.angle_alpha   90.00
_cell.angle_beta   90.00
_cell.angle_gamma   90.00
#
_symmetry.space_group_name_H-M   'P 1'
#
loop_
_entity.id
_entity.type
_entity.pdbx_description
1 polymer ?
#
loop_
_entity_poly.entity_id
_entity_poly.type
_entity_poly.pdbx_seq_one_letter_code
_entity_poly.pdbx_strand_id
1 'polypeptide(L)'
;MITTDFLLKAGAAQSRIFTINKPAHVDHLVMVGFNPVKALAIDCQLSLYTSAGARLGSYNCGERQSYQVKLPAPAATQFEARIEVSNNNFTAATTSFSVINRFKFVSATR
;
A
#
# COMPACT_ATOMS: atom_id res chain seq x y z
N MET A 1 1.78 10.40 4.78
CA MET A 1 1.37 9.17 5.50
C MET A 1 -0.10 9.00 5.25
N ILE A 2 -0.55 7.80 4.90
CA ILE A 2 -1.95 7.50 4.58
C ILE A 2 -2.40 6.40 5.53
N THR A 3 -3.41 6.68 6.35
CA THR A 3 -4.09 5.69 7.18
C THR A 3 -5.39 5.31 6.48
N THR A 4 -5.67 4.02 6.37
CA THR A 4 -6.86 3.51 5.69
C THR A 4 -7.56 2.53 6.60
N ASP A 5 -8.81 2.84 6.94
CA ASP A 5 -9.64 2.02 7.82
C ASP A 5 -10.47 1.02 7.01
N PHE A 6 -10.57 -0.19 7.56
CA PHE A 6 -11.31 -1.29 6.97
C PHE A 6 -12.30 -1.87 7.98
N LEU A 7 -13.42 -2.34 7.44
CA LEU A 7 -14.44 -3.07 8.16
C LEU A 7 -14.83 -4.30 7.32
N LEU A 8 -14.22 -5.44 7.61
CA LEU A 8 -14.38 -6.67 6.84
C LEU A 8 -15.29 -7.66 7.57
N LYS A 9 -16.34 -8.13 6.89
CA LYS A 9 -17.10 -9.30 7.33
C LYS A 9 -16.29 -10.58 7.15
N ALA A 10 -16.73 -11.68 7.77
CA ALA A 10 -16.16 -13.01 7.55
C ALA A 10 -16.15 -13.36 6.05
N GLY A 11 -15.01 -13.83 5.53
CA GLY A 11 -14.84 -14.21 4.13
C GLY A 11 -14.89 -13.06 3.12
N ALA A 12 -15.02 -11.80 3.56
CA ALA A 12 -15.13 -10.66 2.66
C ALA A 12 -13.74 -10.15 2.25
N ALA A 13 -13.70 -9.52 1.07
CA ALA A 13 -12.57 -8.74 0.60
C ALA A 13 -12.99 -7.30 0.32
N GLN A 14 -12.06 -6.38 0.49
CA GLN A 14 -12.27 -4.97 0.25
C GLN A 14 -11.00 -4.35 -0.35
N SER A 15 -11.20 -3.41 -1.27
CA SER A 15 -10.09 -2.64 -1.84
C SER A 15 -10.27 -1.15 -1.61
N ARG A 16 -9.14 -0.46 -1.55
CA ARG A 16 -9.03 0.99 -1.45
C ARG A 16 -7.94 1.46 -2.40
N ILE A 17 -8.25 2.52 -3.13
CA ILE A 17 -7.34 3.13 -4.09
C ILE A 17 -7.05 4.54 -3.62
N PHE A 18 -5.79 4.94 -3.67
CA PHE A 18 -5.39 6.31 -3.42
C PHE A 18 -4.29 6.73 -4.36
N THR A 19 -4.28 8.04 -4.60
CA THR A 19 -3.40 8.69 -5.54
C THR A 19 -2.21 9.29 -4.81
N ILE A 20 -1.01 9.03 -5.31
CA ILE A 20 0.24 9.54 -4.75
C ILE A 20 0.92 10.42 -5.79
N ASN A 21 1.14 11.68 -5.45
CA ASN A 21 1.84 12.60 -6.32
C ASN A 21 3.34 12.55 -6.02
N LYS A 22 4.16 12.23 -7.03
CA LYS A 22 5.61 12.26 -6.92
C LYS A 22 6.11 13.70 -7.08
N PRO A 23 6.92 14.23 -6.14
CA PRO A 23 7.62 15.48 -6.32
C PRO A 23 8.54 15.45 -7.56
N ALA A 24 8.80 16.61 -8.16
CA ALA A 24 9.86 16.71 -9.17
C ALA A 24 11.22 16.37 -8.52
N HIS A 25 12.13 15.74 -9.29
CA HIS A 25 13.53 15.45 -8.89
C HIS A 25 13.78 14.32 -7.87
N VAL A 26 12.81 13.42 -7.67
CA VAL A 26 13.02 12.19 -6.88
C VAL A 26 13.05 10.95 -7.78
N ASP A 27 13.98 10.03 -7.48
CA ASP A 27 14.27 8.85 -8.33
C ASP A 27 13.90 7.53 -7.64
N HIS A 28 13.75 7.57 -6.32
CA HIS A 28 13.41 6.41 -5.51
C HIS A 28 12.12 6.67 -4.73
N LEU A 29 11.26 5.64 -4.67
CA LEU A 29 10.15 5.59 -3.75
C LEU A 29 10.39 4.45 -2.76
N VAL A 30 10.55 4.82 -1.50
CA VAL A 30 10.55 3.88 -0.39
C VAL A 30 9.12 3.81 0.15
N MET A 31 8.51 2.64 0.02
CA MET A 31 7.23 2.33 0.63
C MET A 31 7.49 1.62 1.95
N VAL A 32 6.93 2.15 3.02
CA VAL A 32 6.90 1.48 4.32
C VAL A 32 5.43 1.30 4.66
N GLY A 33 4.91 0.11 4.41
CA GLY A 33 3.59 -0.27 4.87
C GLY A 33 3.68 -0.89 6.25
N PHE A 34 2.69 -0.59 7.07
CA PHE A 34 2.54 -1.09 8.41
C PHE A 34 1.06 -1.37 8.64
N ASN A 35 0.72 -2.64 8.84
CA ASN A 35 -0.51 -2.98 9.54
C ASN A 35 -0.21 -3.01 11.05
N PRO A 36 -0.65 -2.01 11.85
CA PRO A 36 -0.52 -2.02 13.31
C PRO A 36 -1.23 -3.19 13.96
N VAL A 37 -2.28 -3.71 13.32
CA VAL A 37 -3.14 -4.73 13.88
C VAL A 37 -2.76 -6.03 13.20
N LYS A 38 -1.92 -6.84 13.84
CA LYS A 38 -1.76 -8.26 13.52
C LYS A 38 -3.08 -8.99 13.80
N ALA A 39 -4.14 -8.64 13.08
CA ALA A 39 -5.41 -9.32 13.12
C ALA A 39 -5.17 -10.69 12.51
N LEU A 40 -5.24 -11.73 13.34
CA LEU A 40 -5.13 -13.12 12.90
C LEU A 40 -6.14 -13.33 11.77
N ALA A 41 -5.65 -13.79 10.61
CA ALA A 41 -6.40 -14.08 9.37
C ALA A 41 -6.82 -12.92 8.46
N ILE A 42 -6.21 -11.74 8.59
CA ILE A 42 -6.29 -10.70 7.55
C ILE A 42 -5.10 -10.81 6.60
N ASP A 43 -5.38 -11.10 5.33
CA ASP A 43 -4.41 -10.91 4.26
C ASP A 43 -4.48 -9.46 3.77
N CYS A 44 -3.33 -8.85 3.52
CA CYS A 44 -3.22 -7.46 3.09
C CYS A 44 -2.12 -7.35 2.02
N GLN A 45 -2.49 -6.85 0.84
CA GLN A 45 -1.55 -6.56 -0.23
C GLN A 45 -1.67 -5.09 -0.64
N LEU A 46 -0.53 -4.39 -0.70
CA LEU A 46 -0.44 -3.10 -1.36
C LEU A 46 0.23 -3.26 -2.71
N SER A 47 -0.42 -2.81 -3.78
CA SER A 47 0.13 -2.75 -5.13
C SER A 47 0.28 -1.31 -5.60
N LEU A 48 1.39 -0.99 -6.26
CA LEU A 48 1.68 0.32 -6.82
C LEU A 48 1.62 0.26 -8.35
N TYR A 49 0.99 1.25 -8.96
CA TYR A 49 0.80 1.38 -10.40
C TYR A 49 1.22 2.78 -10.87
N THR A 50 1.66 2.87 -12.12
CA THR A 50 1.79 4.14 -12.84
C THR A 50 0.41 4.71 -13.17
N SER A 51 0.34 5.99 -13.54
CA SER A 51 -0.88 6.60 -14.09
C SER A 51 -1.42 5.93 -15.36
N ALA A 52 -0.56 5.20 -16.09
CA ALA A 52 -0.95 4.41 -17.26
C ALA A 52 -1.46 2.99 -16.89
N GLY A 53 -1.55 2.66 -15.60
CA GLY A 53 -2.01 1.35 -15.11
C GLY A 53 -0.94 0.26 -15.07
N ALA A 54 0.33 0.58 -15.36
CA ALA A 54 1.42 -0.40 -15.29
C ALA A 54 1.82 -0.66 -13.83
N ARG A 55 1.82 -1.92 -13.39
CA ARG A 55 2.21 -2.30 -12.03
C ARG A 55 3.72 -2.13 -11.83
N LEU A 56 4.11 -1.36 -10.83
CA LEU A 56 5.50 -1.10 -10.44
C LEU A 56 6.01 -2.07 -9.38
N GLY A 57 5.11 -2.57 -8.53
CA GLY A 57 5.46 -3.52 -7.49
C GLY A 57 4.29 -3.80 -6.56
N SER A 58 4.47 -4.75 -5.67
CA SER A 58 3.54 -5.01 -4.58
C SER A 58 4.27 -5.54 -3.36
N TYR A 59 3.68 -5.40 -2.18
CA TYR A 59 4.18 -6.02 -0.98
C TYR A 59 3.04 -6.38 -0.03
N ASN A 60 3.34 -7.28 0.91
CA ASN A 60 2.41 -7.67 1.96
C ASN A 60 2.35 -6.55 3.01
N CYS A 61 1.20 -5.88 3.12
CA CYS A 61 0.98 -4.80 4.08
C CYS A 61 0.53 -5.29 5.45
N GLY A 62 0.30 -6.60 5.63
CA GLY A 62 -0.05 -7.23 6.90
C GLY A 62 1.14 -7.35 7.86
N GLU A 63 2.36 -7.25 7.35
CA GLU A 63 3.59 -7.23 8.12
C GLU A 63 4.33 -5.90 7.97
N ARG A 64 5.16 -5.57 8.97
CA ARG A 64 6.04 -4.41 8.87
C ARG A 64 7.19 -4.72 7.92
N GLN A 65 7.08 -4.27 6.67
CA GLN A 65 8.13 -4.42 5.67
C GLN A 65 8.43 -3.09 4.98
N SER A 66 9.70 -2.88 4.65
CA SER A 66 10.16 -1.73 3.87
C SER A 66 10.50 -2.20 2.47
N TYR A 67 9.79 -1.67 1.47
CA TYR A 67 9.98 -2.00 0.07
C TYR A 67 10.52 -0.79 -0.68
N GLN A 68 11.59 -1.00 -1.44
CA GLN A 68 12.22 0.05 -2.25
C GLN A 68 11.87 -0.16 -3.71
N VAL A 69 11.21 0.83 -4.30
CA VAL A 69 10.90 0.85 -5.74
C VAL A 69 11.80 1.87 -6.40
N LYS A 70 12.59 1.42 -7.38
CA LYS A 70 13.24 2.33 -8.33
C LYS A 70 12.16 2.85 -9.27
N LEU A 71 11.94 4.17 -9.26
CA LEU A 71 10.96 4.77 -10.15
C LEU A 71 11.64 5.12 -11.48
N PRO A 72 10.93 5.02 -12.62
CA PRO A 72 11.41 5.62 -13.86
C PRO A 72 11.53 7.16 -13.71
N ALA A 73 12.61 7.74 -14.24
CA ALA A 73 12.89 9.19 -14.23
C ALA A 73 12.05 9.97 -15.27
N PRO A 74 11.94 11.32 -15.23
CA PRO A 74 11.89 12.26 -14.10
C PRO A 74 10.60 13.12 -14.07
N ALA A 75 9.56 12.81 -14.85
CA ALA A 75 8.35 13.62 -14.84
C ALA A 75 7.60 13.51 -13.49
N ALA A 76 6.95 14.61 -13.08
CA ALA A 76 5.96 14.60 -12.01
C ALA A 76 4.87 13.60 -12.41
N THR A 77 4.91 12.44 -11.78
CA THR A 77 4.08 11.30 -12.14
C THR A 77 3.13 11.03 -10.99
N GLN A 78 1.86 10.94 -11.35
CA GLN A 78 0.84 10.47 -10.45
C GLN A 78 0.90 8.94 -10.42
N PHE A 79 0.95 8.38 -9.22
CA PHE A 79 0.95 6.95 -8.98
C PHE A 79 -0.36 6.55 -8.32
N GLU A 80 -0.85 5.37 -8.67
CA GLU A 80 -1.97 4.75 -7.99
C GLU A 80 -1.42 3.70 -7.02
N ALA A 81 -1.87 3.76 -5.78
CA ALA A 81 -1.63 2.70 -4.81
C ALA A 81 -2.97 2.08 -4.43
N ARG A 82 -3.02 0.75 -4.53
CA ARG A 82 -4.20 -0.07 -4.28
C ARG A 82 -3.93 -1.00 -3.11
N ILE A 83 -4.68 -0.84 -2.03
CA ILE A 83 -4.73 -1.80 -0.93
C ILE A 83 -5.85 -2.77 -1.23
N GLU A 84 -5.54 -4.06 -1.14
CA GLU A 84 -6.50 -5.16 -1.15
C GLU A 84 -6.34 -5.90 0.17
N VAL A 85 -7.46 -6.07 0.88
CA VAL A 85 -7.52 -6.82 2.13
C VAL A 85 -8.59 -7.88 2.04
N SER A 86 -8.32 -9.06 2.57
CA SER A 86 -9.30 -10.13 2.71
C SER A 86 -9.28 -10.72 4.11
N ASN A 87 -10.48 -11.01 4.62
CA ASN A 87 -10.64 -11.74 5.87
C ASN A 87 -10.83 -13.22 5.54
N ASN A 88 -9.75 -13.99 5.65
CA ASN A 88 -9.78 -15.43 5.37
C ASN A 88 -10.34 -16.24 6.54
N ASN A 89 -10.70 -15.58 7.65
CA ASN A 89 -11.42 -16.21 8.73
C ASN A 89 -12.93 -16.18 8.45
N PHE A 90 -13.48 -17.34 8.14
CA PHE A 90 -14.91 -17.55 7.92
C PHE A 90 -15.71 -17.65 9.23
N THR A 91 -15.05 -17.61 10.39
CA THR A 91 -15.66 -17.83 11.71
C THR A 91 -15.67 -16.58 12.61
N ALA A 92 -14.86 -15.55 12.30
CA ALA A 92 -14.80 -14.32 13.09
C ALA A 92 -15.89 -13.32 12.68
N ALA A 93 -16.56 -12.72 13.69
CA ALA A 93 -17.41 -11.55 13.51
C ALA A 93 -16.62 -10.39 12.87
N THR A 94 -17.34 -9.43 12.28
CA THR A 94 -16.78 -8.28 11.55
C THR A 94 -15.49 -7.73 12.17
N THR A 95 -14.39 -7.76 11.41
CA THR A 95 -13.07 -7.29 11.84
C THR A 95 -12.89 -5.83 11.43
N SER A 96 -12.58 -4.97 12.39
CA SER A 96 -12.17 -3.59 12.15
C SER A 96 -10.67 -3.43 12.39
N PHE A 97 -9.98 -2.80 11.45
CA PHE A 97 -8.55 -2.53 11.54
C PHE A 97 -8.15 -1.38 10.60
N SER A 98 -6.94 -0.86 10.79
CA SER A 98 -6.39 0.21 9.96
C SER A 98 -5.06 -0.24 9.38
N VAL A 99 -4.80 0.13 8.12
CA VAL A 99 -3.50 -0.05 7.46
C VAL A 99 -2.86 1.33 7.32
N ILE A 100 -1.61 1.46 7.78
CA ILE A 100 -0.83 2.70 7.71
C ILE A 100 0.25 2.53 6.64
N ASN A 101 0.19 3.35 5.60
CA ASN A 101 1.18 3.36 4.53
C ASN A 101 1.97 4.67 4.52
N ARG A 102 3.29 4.57 4.53
CA ARG A 102 4.20 5.70 4.40
C ARG A 102 4.96 5.61 3.08
N PHE A 103 4.79 6.64 2.27
CA PHE A 103 5.50 6.85 1.02
C PHE A 103 6.58 7.89 1.26
N LYS A 104 7.85 7.50 1.09
CA LYS A 104 8.99 8.40 1.19
C LYS A 104 9.67 8.45 -0.17
N PHE A 105 9.65 9.62 -0.79
CA PHE A 105 10.41 9.88 -1.99
C PHE A 105 11.83 10.27 -1.61
N VAL A 106 12.82 9.68 -2.27
CA VAL A 106 14.24 9.93 -2.04
C VAL A 106 14.87 10.30 -3.38
N SER A 107 15.63 11.38 -3.39
CA SER A 107 16.44 11.77 -4.56
C SER A 107 17.66 10.86 -4.63
N ALA A 108 18.10 10.47 -5.83
CA ALA A 108 19.36 9.75 -6.00
C ALA A 108 20.59 10.65 -5.86
N THR A 109 20.47 11.81 -5.20
CA THR A 109 21.59 12.74 -5.02
C THR A 109 22.68 12.08 -4.16
N ARG A 110 23.80 11.83 -4.87
CA ARG A 110 25.14 11.37 -4.48
C ARG A 110 25.51 11.52 -3.02
#